data_AF-A0A9W9WB61-F1
#
_entry.id   AF-A0A9W9WB61-F1
#
_cell.length_a   1.000
_cell.length_b   1.000
_cell.length_c   1.000
_cell.angle_alpha   90.00
_cell.angle_beta   90.00
_cell.angle_gamma   90.00
#
_symmetry.space_group_name_H-M   'P 1'
#
loop_
_entity.id
_entity.type
_entity.pdbx_description
1 polymer ?
#
loop_
_entity_poly.entity_id
_entity_poly.type
_entity_poly.pdbx_seq_one_letter_code
_entity_poly.pdbx_strand_id
1 'polypeptide(L)'
;MATEFLLFPFLPWELRRMIWLECLEGRVVELEVPPVMFLSAHSENCLSWTAHQNTRPPVLTRVCKESREAALSQCAWALDERDVSHLFVDYIPIPTRNPWFNPAKDIISFSSPGCFYPDEGAIYGPDSYYMEFAKQVQDIVIPARLIYPLRYLRLPMELGGAEAKNFPGGSRPAKAIEVHMPPEQFLASTLSGRTGDSLVQVVDIFDAVQIEKIWQEGKNVYSQEQDILTVFGLLRNTEKLRREVAKWQEDVKMSWMCQRYGASHSYDHRVYDEEHGIPPRKAECFVNPPGSESSAEPMTRARFVECYAATPPRFDEFEFDMEDPWVRWAYDEMPTFRPVIMFRLCVRGCASLCSTNTRREMYSGRYLHDYADTLMEQYQVIRLHEREEEKAMAAGSRKILKRL
;
A
#
# COMPACT_ATOMS: atom_id res chain seq x y z
N MET A 1 15.38 33.86 10.65
CA MET A 1 14.53 33.40 9.52
C MET A 1 13.29 34.28 9.51
N ALA A 2 12.94 34.89 8.38
CA ALA A 2 11.73 35.70 8.28
C ALA A 2 10.53 34.78 8.49
N THR A 3 9.79 34.97 9.58
CA THR A 3 8.67 34.12 9.99
C THR A 3 7.36 34.45 9.26
N GLU A 4 7.33 35.51 8.47
CA GLU A 4 6.13 35.97 7.77
C GLU A 4 6.49 36.51 6.38
N PHE A 5 5.88 35.95 5.33
CA PHE A 5 5.94 36.49 3.97
C PHE A 5 4.83 37.54 3.80
N LEU A 6 5.08 38.75 4.32
CA LEU A 6 4.11 39.85 4.33
C LEU A 6 3.65 40.31 2.94
N LEU A 7 4.36 39.91 1.89
CA LEU A 7 4.05 40.27 0.51
C LEU A 7 2.97 39.38 -0.13
N PHE A 8 2.63 38.24 0.48
CA PHE A 8 1.66 37.30 -0.10
C PHE A 8 0.33 37.97 -0.48
N PRO A 9 -0.32 38.77 0.39
CA PRO A 9 -1.62 39.37 0.07
C PRO A 9 -1.56 40.42 -1.06
N PHE A 10 -0.37 40.96 -1.34
CA PHE A 10 -0.16 41.96 -2.38
C PHE A 10 0.14 41.36 -3.75
N LEU A 11 0.32 40.04 -3.83
CA LEU A 11 0.47 39.36 -5.11
C LEU A 11 -0.86 39.36 -5.89
N PRO A 12 -0.80 39.48 -7.24
CA PRO A 12 -1.94 39.21 -8.13
C PRO A 12 -2.62 37.88 -7.78
N TRP A 13 -3.93 37.81 -7.98
CA TRP A 13 -4.73 36.65 -7.59
C TRP A 13 -4.27 35.37 -8.30
N GLU A 14 -3.80 35.49 -9.55
CA GLU A 14 -3.25 34.38 -10.34
C GLU A 14 -2.04 33.77 -9.65
N LEU A 15 -1.11 34.61 -9.16
CA LEU A 15 0.11 34.15 -8.50
C LEU A 15 -0.19 33.54 -7.14
N ARG A 16 -1.09 34.14 -6.35
CA ARG A 16 -1.53 33.56 -5.08
C ARG A 16 -2.19 32.19 -5.29
N ARG A 17 -3.05 32.06 -6.30
CA ARG A 17 -3.65 30.78 -6.67
C ARG A 17 -2.61 29.75 -7.10
N MET A 18 -1.62 30.13 -7.92
CA MET A 18 -0.53 29.23 -8.32
C MET A 18 0.28 28.76 -7.11
N ILE A 19 0.58 29.65 -6.16
CA ILE A 19 1.26 29.29 -4.92
C ILE A 19 0.42 28.27 -4.13
N TRP A 20 -0.88 28.48 -3.99
CA TRP A 20 -1.74 27.50 -3.32
C TRP A 20 -1.76 26.13 -4.03
N LEU A 21 -1.81 26.12 -5.36
CA LEU A 21 -1.76 24.87 -6.14
C LEU A 21 -0.42 24.15 -6.02
N GLU A 22 0.68 24.89 -5.86
CA GLU A 22 2.03 24.36 -5.63
C GLU A 22 2.21 23.85 -4.19
N CYS A 23 1.50 24.43 -3.23
CA CYS A 23 1.45 23.92 -1.86
C CYS A 23 0.62 22.63 -1.73
N LEU A 24 -0.22 22.29 -2.72
CA LEU A 24 -0.98 21.04 -2.74
C LEU A 24 -0.09 19.90 -3.23
N GLU A 25 0.53 19.20 -2.29
CA GLU A 25 1.36 18.02 -2.56
C GLU A 25 0.52 16.80 -2.93
N GLY A 26 1.11 15.88 -3.70
CA GLY A 26 0.53 14.56 -3.93
C GLY A 26 0.64 13.72 -2.67
N ARG A 27 -0.42 12.98 -2.34
CA ARG A 27 -0.52 12.18 -1.12
C ARG A 27 -0.68 10.71 -1.45
N VAL A 28 -0.37 9.86 -0.48
CA VAL A 28 -0.68 8.44 -0.57
C VAL A 28 -2.05 8.21 0.06
N VAL A 29 -3.04 7.89 -0.77
CA VAL A 29 -4.40 7.59 -0.34
C VAL A 29 -4.47 6.10 -0.06
N GLU A 30 -4.44 5.75 1.21
CA GLU A 30 -4.56 4.35 1.65
C GLU A 30 -6.04 3.96 1.66
N LEU A 31 -6.39 3.09 0.72
CA LEU A 31 -7.73 2.54 0.58
C LEU A 31 -7.78 1.25 1.38
N GLU A 32 -8.22 1.36 2.63
CA GLU A 32 -8.30 0.23 3.55
C GLU A 32 -9.71 -0.31 3.73
N VAL A 33 -9.84 -1.63 3.59
CA VAL A 33 -10.87 -2.39 4.28
C VAL A 33 -10.33 -2.70 5.67
N PRO A 34 -10.91 -2.18 6.77
CA PRO A 34 -10.55 -2.64 8.10
C PRO A 34 -10.79 -4.16 8.11
N PRO A 35 -9.78 -4.99 8.40
CA PRO A 35 -9.97 -6.43 8.42
C PRO A 35 -10.98 -6.75 9.53
N VAL A 36 -12.21 -7.09 9.12
CA VAL A 36 -13.33 -7.32 10.04
C VAL A 36 -13.11 -8.58 10.89
N MET A 37 -12.08 -9.40 10.61
CA MET A 37 -12.01 -10.76 11.15
C MET A 37 -10.73 -11.21 11.87
N PHE A 38 -9.59 -10.50 11.86
CA PHE A 38 -8.34 -11.04 12.47
C PHE A 38 -7.41 -10.00 13.11
N LEU A 39 -7.96 -9.03 13.84
CA LEU A 39 -7.20 -7.97 14.53
C LEU A 39 -6.42 -8.52 15.72
N SER A 40 -5.13 -8.78 15.55
CA SER A 40 -4.26 -9.21 16.67
C SER A 40 -2.90 -8.49 16.75
N ALA A 41 -2.53 -7.65 15.77
CA ALA A 41 -1.20 -7.05 15.71
C ALA A 41 -1.18 -5.51 15.84
N HIS A 42 -0.19 -5.02 16.58
CA HIS A 42 0.03 -3.60 16.90
C HIS A 42 0.17 -2.67 15.67
N SER A 43 0.73 -3.17 14.58
CA SER A 43 0.91 -2.46 13.31
C SER A 43 -0.41 -2.02 12.67
N GLU A 44 -1.51 -2.72 12.95
CA GLU A 44 -2.81 -2.48 12.32
C GLU A 44 -3.52 -1.23 12.90
N ASN A 45 -3.14 -0.77 14.09
CA ASN A 45 -3.69 0.45 14.71
C ASN A 45 -3.04 1.74 14.18
N CYS A 46 -1.76 1.69 13.84
CA CYS A 46 -1.07 2.78 13.16
C CYS A 46 -1.61 2.93 11.74
N LEU A 47 -1.81 1.79 11.10
CA LEU A 47 -2.34 1.65 9.76
C LEU A 47 -3.73 2.28 9.62
N SER A 48 -4.72 1.82 10.39
CA SER A 48 -6.09 2.38 10.36
C SER A 48 -6.12 3.90 10.56
N TRP A 49 -5.33 4.39 11.53
CA TRP A 49 -5.27 5.82 11.81
C TRP A 49 -4.59 6.63 10.70
N THR A 50 -3.44 6.18 10.19
CA THR A 50 -2.72 6.86 9.10
C THR A 50 -3.57 6.87 7.83
N ALA A 51 -4.21 5.76 7.49
CA ALA A 51 -5.14 5.68 6.38
C ALA A 51 -6.30 6.67 6.51
N HIS A 52 -6.91 6.73 7.69
CA HIS A 52 -7.97 7.70 7.95
C HIS A 52 -7.48 9.16 7.89
N GLN A 53 -6.28 9.47 8.38
CA GLN A 53 -5.77 10.83 8.26
C GLN A 53 -5.43 11.20 6.81
N ASN A 54 -4.85 10.28 6.05
CA ASN A 54 -4.45 10.49 4.66
C ASN A 54 -5.65 10.68 3.72
N THR A 55 -6.79 10.07 4.03
CA THR A 55 -8.03 10.25 3.26
C THR A 55 -8.80 11.53 3.60
N ARG A 56 -8.39 12.32 4.61
CA ARG A 56 -9.05 13.59 4.94
C ARG A 56 -8.67 14.71 3.97
N PRO A 57 -9.47 15.79 3.89
CA PRO A 57 -9.05 17.01 3.22
C PRO A 57 -7.72 17.52 3.77
N PRO A 58 -6.76 17.93 2.90
CA PRO A 58 -5.45 18.39 3.33
C PRO A 58 -5.58 19.65 4.17
N VAL A 59 -4.57 19.89 5.00
CA VAL A 59 -4.46 21.05 5.91
C VAL A 59 -4.75 22.36 5.19
N LEU A 60 -4.29 22.46 3.94
CA LEU A 60 -4.45 23.60 3.06
C LEU A 60 -5.91 24.09 2.96
N THR A 61 -6.88 23.17 2.99
CA THR A 61 -8.32 23.49 2.95
C THR A 61 -8.83 24.31 4.15
N ARG A 62 -8.03 24.42 5.21
CA ARG A 62 -8.38 25.06 6.47
C ARG A 62 -7.68 26.42 6.68
N VAL A 63 -6.75 26.80 5.82
CA VAL A 63 -5.94 28.03 5.97
C VAL A 63 -6.80 29.29 5.73
N CYS A 64 -7.35 29.44 4.52
CA CYS A 64 -8.21 30.56 4.16
C CYS A 64 -9.18 30.17 3.03
N LYS A 65 -10.06 31.10 2.63
CA LYS A 65 -11.05 30.85 1.56
C LYS A 65 -10.37 30.53 0.22
N GLU A 66 -9.39 31.34 -0.17
CA GLU A 66 -8.67 31.18 -1.45
C GLU A 66 -7.93 29.83 -1.53
N SER A 67 -7.25 29.46 -0.45
CA SER A 67 -6.54 28.19 -0.33
C SER A 67 -7.48 26.98 -0.45
N ARG A 68 -8.66 27.07 0.18
CA ARG A 68 -9.71 26.05 0.06
C ARG A 68 -10.26 25.94 -1.35
N GLU A 69 -10.52 27.08 -2.02
CA GLU A 69 -10.99 27.09 -3.41
C GLU A 69 -9.96 26.49 -4.35
N ALA A 70 -8.66 26.78 -4.16
CA ALA A 70 -7.58 26.18 -4.94
C ALA A 70 -7.54 24.66 -4.76
N ALA A 71 -7.58 24.17 -3.52
CA ALA A 71 -7.60 22.75 -3.21
C ALA A 71 -8.82 22.02 -3.81
N LEU A 72 -10.02 22.59 -3.66
CA LEU A 72 -11.25 22.04 -4.22
C LEU A 72 -11.26 22.04 -5.76
N SER A 73 -10.52 22.94 -6.41
CA SER A 73 -10.43 22.97 -7.87
C SER A 73 -9.60 21.84 -8.50
N GLN A 74 -8.82 21.12 -7.69
CA GLN A 74 -7.93 20.03 -8.14
C GLN A 74 -8.37 18.65 -7.66
N CYS A 75 -9.27 18.60 -6.67
CA CYS A 75 -9.64 17.36 -6.02
C CYS A 75 -11.04 16.98 -6.41
N ALA A 76 -11.19 15.72 -6.78
CA ALA A 76 -12.49 15.16 -7.10
C ALA A 76 -13.02 14.49 -5.83
N TRP A 77 -14.16 14.95 -5.32
CA TRP A 77 -15.00 14.13 -4.47
C TRP A 77 -15.67 13.11 -5.41
N ALA A 78 -14.92 12.08 -5.77
CA ALA A 78 -14.96 11.55 -7.15
C ALA A 78 -15.84 10.34 -7.41
N LEU A 79 -16.57 9.82 -6.42
CA LEU A 79 -17.57 8.80 -6.69
C LEU A 79 -18.91 9.34 -6.21
N ASP A 80 -19.82 9.57 -7.15
CA ASP A 80 -21.22 9.78 -6.81
C ASP A 80 -21.65 8.57 -5.99
N GLU A 81 -22.25 8.75 -4.81
CA GLU A 81 -22.72 7.62 -4.00
C GLU A 81 -23.61 6.67 -4.81
N ARG A 82 -24.26 7.16 -5.88
CA ARG A 82 -25.05 6.38 -6.83
C ARG A 82 -24.24 5.48 -7.75
N ASP A 83 -23.01 5.88 -8.10
CA ASP A 83 -22.11 5.10 -8.97
C ASP A 83 -21.50 3.92 -8.23
N VAL A 84 -21.58 3.90 -6.90
CA VAL A 84 -21.01 2.87 -6.05
C VAL A 84 -22.03 2.21 -5.12
N SER A 85 -23.28 2.72 -5.08
CA SER A 85 -24.38 2.22 -4.23
C SER A 85 -24.63 0.72 -4.38
N HIS A 86 -24.43 0.19 -5.60
CA HIS A 86 -24.62 -1.21 -5.93
C HIS A 86 -23.47 -2.13 -5.47
N LEU A 87 -22.32 -1.55 -5.12
CA LEU A 87 -21.15 -2.26 -4.57
C LEU A 87 -21.19 -2.31 -3.03
N PHE A 88 -22.09 -1.54 -2.40
CA PHE A 88 -22.30 -1.60 -0.96
C PHE A 88 -23.31 -2.70 -0.64
N VAL A 89 -22.80 -3.81 -0.15
CA VAL A 89 -23.58 -4.67 0.74
C VAL A 89 -23.57 -3.98 2.12
N ASP A 90 -24.71 -3.93 2.81
CA ASP A 90 -24.97 -3.22 4.09
C ASP A 90 -24.01 -3.54 5.27
N TYR A 91 -22.95 -4.31 5.04
CA TYR A 91 -22.22 -5.04 6.07
C TYR A 91 -20.93 -4.39 6.58
N ILE A 92 -20.36 -3.37 5.94
CA ILE A 92 -19.08 -2.82 6.41
C ILE A 92 -19.08 -1.28 6.40
N PRO A 93 -19.04 -0.61 7.56
CA PRO A 93 -18.70 0.80 7.63
C PRO A 93 -17.23 0.97 7.21
N ILE A 94 -17.02 1.24 5.92
CA ILE A 94 -15.70 1.62 5.40
C ILE A 94 -15.32 2.94 6.10
N PRO A 95 -14.21 3.00 6.87
CA PRO A 95 -13.78 4.21 7.58
C PRO A 95 -13.53 5.39 6.63
N THR A 96 -13.17 5.08 5.39
CA THR A 96 -12.78 6.00 4.31
C THR A 96 -13.94 6.28 3.34
N ARG A 97 -15.16 6.51 3.84
CA ARG A 97 -16.26 6.98 2.97
C ARG A 97 -15.88 8.33 2.35
N ASN A 98 -15.79 8.36 1.01
CA ASN A 98 -15.47 9.54 0.20
C ASN A 98 -14.09 10.13 0.55
N PRO A 99 -12.99 9.42 0.23
CA PRO A 99 -11.65 9.92 0.50
C PRO A 99 -11.41 11.21 -0.30
N TRP A 100 -10.74 12.18 0.32
CA TRP A 100 -10.18 13.30 -0.42
C TRP A 100 -9.12 12.78 -1.38
N PHE A 101 -9.31 13.08 -2.66
CA PHE A 101 -8.57 12.45 -3.72
C PHE A 101 -8.26 13.43 -4.85
N ASN A 102 -6.99 13.48 -5.27
CA ASN A 102 -6.51 14.21 -6.43
C ASN A 102 -5.97 13.21 -7.47
N PRO A 103 -6.73 12.86 -8.52
CA PRO A 103 -6.30 11.87 -9.52
C PRO A 103 -5.00 12.25 -10.25
N ALA A 104 -4.68 13.56 -10.33
CA ALA A 104 -3.50 14.05 -11.03
C ALA A 104 -2.21 13.97 -10.20
N LYS A 105 -2.29 13.82 -8.87
CA LYS A 105 -1.13 13.90 -7.96
C LYS A 105 -1.05 12.78 -6.94
N ASP A 106 -2.18 12.21 -6.54
CA ASP A 106 -2.23 11.22 -5.46
C ASP A 106 -1.87 9.82 -5.97
N ILE A 107 -1.35 9.01 -5.07
CA ILE A 107 -1.03 7.60 -5.28
C ILE A 107 -2.04 6.78 -4.48
N ILE A 108 -2.74 5.84 -5.12
CA ILE A 108 -3.60 4.90 -4.39
C ILE A 108 -2.74 3.78 -3.81
N SER A 109 -2.87 3.50 -2.51
CA SER A 109 -2.22 2.36 -1.85
C SER A 109 -3.25 1.35 -1.36
N PHE A 110 -3.05 0.09 -1.74
CA PHE A 110 -3.89 -1.03 -1.31
C PHE A 110 -3.25 -1.78 -0.14
N SER A 111 -3.22 -1.21 1.05
CA SER A 111 -2.42 -1.72 2.16
C SER A 111 -2.88 -3.06 2.76
N SER A 112 -4.16 -3.43 2.59
CA SER A 112 -4.74 -4.66 3.15
C SER A 112 -4.92 -5.76 2.09
N PRO A 113 -4.48 -7.00 2.35
CA PRO A 113 -4.82 -8.17 1.53
C PRO A 113 -6.33 -8.39 1.43
N GLY A 114 -7.09 -7.93 2.43
CA GLY A 114 -8.55 -7.95 2.42
C GLY A 114 -9.18 -7.13 1.30
N CYS A 115 -8.42 -6.23 0.65
CA CYS A 115 -8.86 -5.58 -0.59
C CYS A 115 -8.86 -6.53 -1.80
N PHE A 116 -8.29 -7.73 -1.65
CA PHE A 116 -8.07 -8.70 -2.72
C PHE A 116 -8.59 -10.10 -2.43
N TYR A 117 -8.97 -10.45 -1.19
CA TYR A 117 -9.56 -11.76 -0.90
C TYR A 117 -11.02 -11.78 -1.35
N PRO A 118 -11.39 -12.64 -2.32
CA PRO A 118 -12.79 -12.99 -2.52
C PRO A 118 -13.14 -13.97 -1.40
N ASP A 119 -13.84 -13.51 -0.36
CA ASP A 119 -14.49 -14.49 0.53
C ASP A 119 -15.61 -15.18 -0.25
N GLU A 120 -15.86 -16.45 0.06
CA GLU A 120 -16.68 -17.42 -0.69
C GLU A 120 -18.11 -16.94 -1.01
N GLY A 121 -18.24 -16.01 -1.97
CA GLY A 121 -19.51 -15.55 -2.52
C GLY A 121 -19.79 -14.05 -2.43
N ALA A 122 -18.95 -13.20 -1.82
CA ALA A 122 -19.22 -11.77 -1.79
C ALA A 122 -17.97 -10.86 -1.76
N ILE A 123 -17.79 -10.20 -2.91
CA ILE A 123 -17.04 -8.98 -3.26
C ILE A 123 -15.50 -9.04 -3.38
N TYR A 124 -15.05 -8.70 -4.60
CA TYR A 124 -14.03 -7.70 -5.00
C TYR A 124 -13.29 -8.20 -6.25
N GLY A 125 -14.04 -8.26 -7.36
CA GLY A 125 -13.48 -8.35 -8.71
C GLY A 125 -12.85 -7.02 -9.15
N PRO A 126 -12.44 -6.90 -10.43
CA PRO A 126 -11.96 -5.66 -11.04
C PRO A 126 -12.94 -4.47 -10.96
N ASP A 127 -14.18 -4.72 -10.53
CA ASP A 127 -15.24 -3.74 -10.30
C ASP A 127 -15.37 -3.32 -8.82
N SER A 128 -14.34 -3.57 -8.00
CA SER A 128 -14.35 -3.10 -6.61
C SER A 128 -14.35 -1.58 -6.51
N TYR A 129 -15.04 -1.04 -5.49
CA TYR A 129 -15.07 0.40 -5.14
C TYR A 129 -13.68 1.06 -5.20
N TYR A 130 -12.64 0.35 -4.75
CA TYR A 130 -11.27 0.86 -4.72
C TYR A 130 -10.56 0.81 -6.07
N MET A 131 -10.95 -0.11 -6.97
CA MET A 131 -10.39 -0.18 -8.31
C MET A 131 -10.84 1.01 -9.17
N GLU A 132 -12.03 1.57 -8.92
CA GLU A 132 -12.48 2.79 -9.57
C GLU A 132 -11.59 4.01 -9.28
N PHE A 133 -11.01 4.09 -8.07
CA PHE A 133 -9.99 5.12 -7.78
C PHE A 133 -8.66 4.81 -8.48
N ALA A 134 -8.25 3.54 -8.51
CA ALA A 134 -7.03 3.12 -9.18
C ALA A 134 -7.04 3.41 -10.68
N LYS A 135 -8.20 3.31 -11.34
CA LYS A 135 -8.39 3.67 -12.76
C LYS A 135 -8.19 5.16 -13.04
N GLN A 136 -8.32 6.02 -12.03
CA GLN A 136 -8.25 7.47 -12.18
C GLN A 136 -6.86 8.05 -11.89
N VAL A 137 -5.97 7.30 -11.22
CA VAL A 137 -4.61 7.76 -10.87
C VAL A 137 -3.57 7.35 -11.90
N GLN A 138 -2.43 8.04 -11.85
CA GLN A 138 -1.25 7.69 -12.63
C GLN A 138 -0.44 6.54 -12.02
N ASP A 139 -0.50 6.36 -10.69
CA ASP A 139 0.33 5.40 -9.97
C ASP A 139 -0.47 4.72 -8.86
N ILE A 140 -0.22 3.42 -8.69
CA ILE A 140 -0.74 2.63 -7.58
C ILE A 140 0.39 1.94 -6.83
N VAL A 141 0.20 1.78 -5.53
CA VAL A 141 1.07 1.03 -4.64
C VAL A 141 0.33 -0.20 -4.15
N ILE A 142 0.97 -1.36 -4.31
CA ILE A 142 0.44 -2.65 -3.90
C ILE A 142 1.43 -3.31 -2.95
N PRO A 143 0.99 -3.97 -1.86
CA PRO A 143 1.89 -4.71 -0.99
C PRO A 143 2.64 -5.78 -1.78
N ALA A 144 3.96 -5.81 -1.66
CA ALA A 144 4.79 -6.79 -2.37
C ALA A 144 4.31 -8.24 -2.11
N ARG A 145 3.81 -8.53 -0.89
CA ARG A 145 3.25 -9.85 -0.52
C ARG A 145 2.10 -10.34 -1.40
N LEU A 146 1.37 -9.44 -2.07
CA LEU A 146 0.26 -9.80 -2.96
C LEU A 146 0.73 -10.20 -4.36
N ILE A 147 1.97 -9.86 -4.71
CA ILE A 147 2.59 -10.25 -5.97
C ILE A 147 3.57 -11.39 -5.69
N TYR A 148 4.59 -11.05 -4.90
CA TYR A 148 5.61 -11.94 -4.40
C TYR A 148 6.33 -11.26 -3.23
N PRO A 149 6.32 -11.83 -2.01
CA PRO A 149 6.88 -11.15 -0.84
C PRO A 149 8.40 -10.94 -0.99
N LEU A 150 8.87 -9.73 -0.65
CA LEU A 150 10.29 -9.41 -0.51
C LEU A 150 10.91 -10.27 0.60
N ARG A 151 11.49 -11.42 0.23
CA ARG A 151 11.90 -12.50 1.16
C ARG A 151 12.84 -12.03 2.29
N TYR A 152 13.63 -10.99 2.05
CA TYR A 152 14.68 -10.52 2.95
C TYR A 152 14.30 -9.28 3.78
N LEU A 153 13.10 -8.73 3.56
CA LEU A 153 12.47 -7.70 4.39
C LEU A 153 11.35 -8.30 5.27
N ARG A 154 11.43 -9.62 5.55
CA ARG A 154 10.42 -10.37 6.30
C ARG A 154 10.58 -10.16 7.81
N LEU A 155 9.43 -10.04 8.48
CA LEU A 155 9.28 -10.43 9.87
C LEU A 155 8.81 -11.90 9.94
N PRO A 156 9.14 -12.68 10.98
CA PRO A 156 8.97 -14.14 11.02
C PRO A 156 7.54 -14.70 10.83
N MET A 157 6.49 -13.87 10.87
CA MET A 157 5.08 -14.31 10.95
C MET A 157 4.27 -14.24 9.64
N GLU A 158 4.81 -13.69 8.54
CA GLU A 158 3.99 -13.33 7.36
C GLU A 158 4.04 -14.37 6.22
N LEU A 159 3.71 -15.64 6.50
CA LEU A 159 3.59 -16.70 5.49
C LEU A 159 2.11 -17.06 5.25
N GLY A 160 1.46 -16.30 4.38
CA GLY A 160 0.17 -16.67 3.80
C GLY A 160 0.23 -16.42 2.30
N GLY A 161 -0.02 -17.47 1.50
CA GLY A 161 -0.05 -17.38 0.05
C GLY A 161 -1.23 -16.50 -0.39
N ALA A 162 -0.93 -15.38 -1.03
CA ALA A 162 -1.91 -14.61 -1.77
C ALA A 162 -1.66 -14.87 -3.27
N GLU A 163 -2.72 -15.21 -3.98
CA GLU A 163 -2.71 -15.26 -5.44
C GLU A 163 -2.58 -13.83 -5.97
N ALA A 164 -1.62 -13.57 -6.87
CA ALA A 164 -1.58 -12.27 -7.53
C ALA A 164 -2.67 -12.21 -8.60
N LYS A 165 -3.36 -11.08 -8.64
CA LYS A 165 -4.44 -10.79 -9.58
C LYS A 165 -3.95 -9.85 -10.67
N ASN A 166 -4.71 -9.73 -11.76
CA ASN A 166 -4.42 -8.77 -12.83
C ASN A 166 -4.45 -7.34 -12.28
N PHE A 167 -3.28 -6.71 -12.16
CA PHE A 167 -3.15 -5.31 -11.75
C PHE A 167 -3.08 -4.42 -13.00
N PRO A 168 -3.63 -3.20 -12.96
CA PRO A 168 -3.41 -2.23 -14.04
C PRO A 168 -1.91 -1.89 -14.16
N GLY A 169 -1.48 -1.55 -15.37
CA GLY A 169 -0.10 -1.14 -15.65
C GLY A 169 0.32 0.08 -14.81
N GLY A 170 1.55 0.08 -14.29
CA GLY A 170 2.08 1.16 -13.44
C GLY A 170 2.08 0.88 -11.93
N SER A 171 2.06 -0.39 -11.52
CA SER A 171 2.02 -0.76 -10.11
C SER A 171 3.38 -0.79 -9.42
N ARG A 172 3.40 -0.32 -8.16
CA ARG A 172 4.61 -0.24 -7.32
C ARG A 172 4.49 -1.17 -6.12
N PRO A 173 5.19 -2.32 -6.12
CA PRO A 173 5.23 -3.18 -4.95
C PRO A 173 5.94 -2.50 -3.78
N ALA A 174 5.28 -2.47 -2.62
CA ALA A 174 5.80 -1.85 -1.40
C ALA A 174 5.96 -2.83 -0.24
N LYS A 175 7.01 -2.62 0.56
CA LYS A 175 7.05 -3.01 1.98
C LYS A 175 6.73 -1.77 2.81
N ALA A 176 5.80 -1.89 3.74
CA ALA A 176 5.51 -0.82 4.68
C ALA A 176 6.44 -0.87 5.89
N ILE A 177 6.95 0.28 6.30
CA ILE A 177 7.74 0.49 7.51
C ILE A 177 7.04 1.55 8.33
N GLU A 178 6.69 1.20 9.57
CA GLU A 178 6.12 2.15 10.51
C GLU A 178 7.22 2.88 11.26
N VAL A 179 7.06 4.18 11.37
CA VAL A 179 8.00 5.10 11.98
C VAL A 179 7.25 5.85 13.06
N HIS A 180 7.52 5.50 14.32
CA HIS A 180 6.96 6.24 15.44
C HIS A 180 7.78 7.49 15.67
N MET A 181 7.12 8.63 15.87
CA MET A 181 7.79 9.86 16.27
C MET A 181 6.85 10.79 17.05
N PRO A 182 7.33 11.56 18.03
CA PRO A 182 6.50 12.57 18.69
C PRO A 182 5.98 13.62 17.70
N PRO A 183 4.78 14.20 17.93
CA PRO A 183 4.23 15.24 17.05
C PRO A 183 5.18 16.42 16.83
N GLU A 184 5.90 16.88 17.87
CA GLU A 184 6.84 17.99 17.77
C GLU A 184 8.00 17.66 16.82
N GLN A 185 8.50 16.43 16.89
CA GLN A 185 9.56 15.95 16.01
C GLN A 185 9.06 15.78 14.58
N PHE A 186 7.85 15.25 14.38
CA PHE A 186 7.23 15.14 13.06
C PHE A 186 7.09 16.49 12.34
N LEU A 187 6.75 17.55 13.08
CA LEU A 187 6.56 18.87 12.48
C LEU A 187 7.86 19.61 12.23
N ALA A 188 8.87 19.37 13.06
CA ALA A 188 10.22 19.84 12.80
C ALA A 188 10.91 19.01 11.70
N SER A 189 10.36 17.83 11.42
CA SER A 189 10.85 16.88 10.43
C SER A 189 10.41 17.31 9.04
N THR A 190 11.33 17.16 8.10
CA THR A 190 11.04 17.41 6.69
C THR A 190 10.28 16.24 6.04
N LEU A 191 9.96 15.20 6.83
CA LEU A 191 9.16 14.06 6.41
C LEU A 191 7.65 14.35 6.43
N SER A 192 7.22 15.40 7.11
CA SER A 192 5.80 15.75 7.21
C SER A 192 5.24 16.43 5.94
N GLY A 193 6.06 16.57 4.90
CA GLY A 193 5.72 17.32 3.68
C GLY A 193 5.75 18.83 3.91
N ARG A 194 5.45 19.63 2.88
CA ARG A 194 5.43 21.11 3.00
C ARG A 194 4.37 21.61 3.98
N THR A 195 3.25 20.89 4.09
CA THR A 195 2.07 21.29 4.85
C THR A 195 1.90 20.56 6.18
N GLY A 196 2.81 19.66 6.52
CA GLY A 196 2.78 18.93 7.79
C GLY A 196 1.71 17.83 7.86
N ASP A 197 1.17 17.38 6.73
CA ASP A 197 0.11 16.36 6.65
C ASP A 197 0.47 15.18 5.73
N SER A 198 1.73 15.08 5.30
CA SER A 198 2.23 13.89 4.61
C SER A 198 2.65 12.83 5.62
N LEU A 199 1.70 12.00 6.05
CA LEU A 199 1.95 10.92 7.02
C LEU A 199 2.51 9.68 6.36
N VAL A 200 2.38 9.54 5.04
CA VAL A 200 2.87 8.38 4.30
C VAL A 200 3.67 8.83 3.11
N GLN A 201 4.86 8.24 2.98
CA GLN A 201 5.76 8.47 1.87
C GLN A 201 6.05 7.18 1.14
N VAL A 202 6.01 7.24 -0.19
CA VAL A 202 6.45 6.17 -1.07
C VAL A 202 7.80 6.57 -1.64
N VAL A 203 8.83 5.82 -1.29
CA VAL A 203 10.22 6.13 -1.62
C VAL A 203 10.76 5.04 -2.53
N ASP A 204 11.45 5.41 -3.60
CA ASP A 204 12.15 4.45 -4.45
C ASP A 204 13.15 3.66 -3.59
N ILE A 205 13.17 2.33 -3.75
CA ILE A 205 14.01 1.47 -2.91
C ILE A 205 15.51 1.79 -3.04
N PHE A 206 15.92 2.44 -4.13
CA PHE A 206 17.29 2.86 -4.39
C PHE A 206 17.56 4.34 -4.11
N ASP A 207 16.57 5.11 -3.64
CA ASP A 207 16.77 6.49 -3.19
C ASP A 207 17.47 6.52 -1.82
N ALA A 208 18.78 6.27 -1.85
CA ALA A 208 19.62 6.25 -0.66
C ALA A 208 19.62 7.59 0.09
N VAL A 209 19.40 8.70 -0.61
CA VAL A 209 19.37 10.04 0.00
C VAL A 209 18.12 10.18 0.86
N GLN A 210 16.95 9.87 0.31
CA GLN A 210 15.69 9.95 1.05
C GLN A 210 15.63 8.89 2.16
N ILE A 211 16.12 7.67 1.92
CA ILE A 211 16.20 6.60 2.92
C ILE A 211 17.11 7.01 4.09
N GLU A 212 18.31 7.53 3.83
CA GLU A 212 19.22 7.99 4.88
C GLU A 212 18.63 9.15 5.66
N LYS A 213 17.93 10.07 4.98
CA LYS A 213 17.22 11.18 5.61
C LYS A 213 16.15 10.69 6.59
N ILE A 214 15.29 9.75 6.16
CA ILE A 214 14.28 9.12 7.04
C ILE A 214 14.93 8.41 8.23
N TRP A 215 16.03 7.70 7.98
CA TRP A 215 16.81 7.06 9.02
C TRP A 215 17.32 8.07 10.05
N GLN A 216 17.97 9.16 9.60
CA GLN A 216 18.55 10.18 10.49
C GLN A 216 17.50 10.90 11.31
N GLU A 217 16.34 11.21 10.72
CA GLU A 217 15.26 11.91 11.41
C GLU A 217 14.52 11.01 12.41
N GLY A 218 14.55 9.67 12.24
CA GLY A 218 13.90 8.74 13.17
C GLY A 218 14.83 7.92 14.07
N LYS A 219 16.16 7.91 13.86
CA LYS A 219 17.12 7.03 14.58
C LYS A 219 17.03 7.06 16.10
N ASN A 220 16.70 8.22 16.67
CA ASN A 220 16.57 8.38 18.12
C ASN A 220 15.38 7.59 18.66
N VAL A 221 14.35 7.37 17.83
CA VAL A 221 13.19 6.55 18.14
C VAL A 221 13.45 5.07 17.81
N TYR A 222 14.13 4.79 16.69
CA TYR A 222 14.39 3.41 16.23
C TYR A 222 15.41 2.63 17.04
N SER A 223 16.17 3.26 17.92
CA SER A 223 17.32 2.66 18.60
C SER A 223 17.01 1.40 19.42
N GLN A 224 15.73 1.09 19.65
CA GLN A 224 15.26 -0.07 20.40
C GLN A 224 14.51 -1.11 19.56
N GLU A 225 14.23 -0.84 18.28
CA GLU A 225 13.43 -1.72 17.41
C GLU A 225 14.34 -2.51 16.46
N GLN A 226 14.69 -3.74 16.86
CA GLN A 226 15.63 -4.61 16.13
C GLN A 226 15.23 -4.85 14.66
N ASP A 227 13.93 -4.91 14.40
CA ASP A 227 13.37 -5.11 13.06
C ASP A 227 13.64 -3.92 12.14
N ILE A 228 13.44 -2.70 12.66
CA ILE A 228 13.74 -1.46 11.95
C ILE A 228 15.25 -1.37 11.68
N LEU A 229 16.08 -1.68 12.68
CA LEU A 229 17.55 -1.70 12.51
C LEU A 229 17.99 -2.68 11.41
N THR A 230 17.36 -3.86 11.35
CA THR A 230 17.65 -4.88 10.34
C THR A 230 17.26 -4.40 8.95
N VAL A 231 16.06 -3.83 8.80
CA VAL A 231 15.57 -3.29 7.53
C VAL A 231 16.46 -2.16 7.05
N PHE A 232 16.71 -1.13 7.86
CA PHE A 232 17.60 -0.04 7.46
C PHE A 232 19.04 -0.49 7.23
N GLY A 233 19.51 -1.52 7.95
CA GLY A 233 20.80 -2.16 7.67
C GLY A 233 20.89 -2.74 6.25
N LEU A 234 19.81 -3.36 5.76
CA LEU A 234 19.72 -3.83 4.38
C LEU A 234 19.61 -2.66 3.40
N LEU A 235 18.72 -1.71 3.65
CA LEU A 235 18.48 -0.57 2.75
C LEU A 235 19.73 0.29 2.53
N ARG A 236 20.58 0.40 3.55
CA ARG A 236 21.85 1.14 3.48
C ARG A 236 22.98 0.32 2.85
N ASN A 237 22.82 -0.99 2.68
CA ASN A 237 23.77 -1.84 1.97
C ASN A 237 23.37 -1.95 0.48
N THR A 238 23.77 -0.98 -0.33
CA THR A 238 23.34 -0.85 -1.73
C THR A 238 23.64 -2.08 -2.59
N GLU A 239 24.80 -2.73 -2.40
CA GLU A 239 25.17 -3.91 -3.19
C GLU A 239 24.30 -5.12 -2.85
N LYS A 240 24.11 -5.39 -1.55
CA LYS A 240 23.22 -6.47 -1.11
C LYS A 240 21.79 -6.18 -1.56
N LEU A 241 21.30 -4.96 -1.35
CA LEU A 241 19.97 -4.53 -1.75
C LEU A 241 19.72 -4.73 -3.25
N ARG A 242 20.66 -4.32 -4.11
CA ARG A 242 20.52 -4.51 -5.57
C ARG A 242 20.41 -5.98 -5.96
N ARG A 243 21.23 -6.86 -5.35
CA ARG A 243 21.14 -8.30 -5.60
C ARG A 243 19.79 -8.87 -5.16
N GLU A 244 19.31 -8.48 -3.98
CA GLU A 244 18.01 -8.96 -3.49
C GLU A 244 16.84 -8.45 -4.32
N VAL A 245 16.88 -7.18 -4.75
CA VAL A 245 15.85 -6.61 -5.63
C VAL A 245 15.87 -7.28 -7.01
N ALA A 246 17.04 -7.53 -7.59
CA ALA A 246 17.15 -8.22 -8.87
C ALA A 246 16.54 -9.64 -8.79
N LYS A 247 16.90 -10.40 -7.76
CA LYS A 247 16.31 -11.72 -7.51
C LYS A 247 14.80 -11.65 -7.31
N TRP A 248 14.32 -10.68 -6.53
CA TRP A 248 12.89 -10.49 -6.33
C TRP A 248 12.15 -10.11 -7.64
N GLN A 249 12.77 -9.32 -8.52
CA GLN A 249 12.19 -9.01 -9.84
C GLN A 249 12.08 -10.25 -10.72
N GLU A 250 13.08 -11.13 -10.70
CA GLU A 250 13.03 -12.44 -11.37
C GLU A 250 11.92 -13.32 -10.78
N ASP A 251 11.83 -13.41 -9.45
CA ASP A 251 10.78 -14.18 -8.78
C ASP A 251 9.37 -13.65 -9.10
N VAL A 252 9.17 -12.32 -9.15
CA VAL A 252 7.90 -11.69 -9.56
C VAL A 252 7.55 -12.04 -10.99
N LYS A 253 8.54 -11.93 -11.89
CA LYS A 253 8.40 -12.29 -13.30
C LYS A 253 7.95 -13.75 -13.45
N MET A 254 8.56 -14.66 -12.70
CA MET A 254 8.20 -16.08 -12.71
C MET A 254 6.82 -16.32 -12.11
N SER A 255 6.50 -15.68 -10.99
CA SER A 255 5.17 -15.77 -10.36
C SER A 255 4.05 -15.31 -11.30
N TRP A 256 4.25 -14.18 -12.00
CA TRP A 256 3.33 -13.67 -13.02
C TRP A 256 3.06 -14.71 -14.11
N MET A 257 4.13 -15.29 -14.67
CA MET A 257 4.01 -16.29 -15.73
C MET A 257 3.30 -17.56 -15.26
N CYS A 258 3.61 -18.05 -14.06
CA CYS A 258 2.94 -19.20 -13.47
C CYS A 258 1.44 -18.95 -13.28
N GLN A 259 1.05 -17.75 -12.86
CA GLN A 259 -0.35 -17.38 -12.68
C GLN A 259 -1.08 -17.23 -14.02
N ARG A 260 -0.48 -16.57 -15.01
CA ARG A 260 -1.04 -16.51 -16.38
C ARG A 260 -1.20 -17.90 -16.98
N TYR A 261 -0.24 -18.79 -16.73
CA TYR A 261 -0.33 -20.18 -17.12
C TYR A 261 -1.45 -20.93 -16.37
N GLY A 262 -1.59 -20.72 -15.06
CA GLY A 262 -2.69 -21.28 -14.27
C GLY A 262 -4.07 -20.82 -14.79
N ALA A 263 -4.25 -19.52 -14.95
CA ALA A 263 -5.49 -18.88 -15.40
C ALA A 263 -5.96 -19.36 -16.77
N SER A 264 -5.04 -19.49 -17.74
CA SER A 264 -5.36 -19.97 -19.10
C SER A 264 -5.79 -21.45 -19.19
N HIS A 265 -5.80 -22.20 -18.07
CA HIS A 265 -6.44 -23.51 -18.01
C HIS A 265 -7.93 -23.45 -17.68
N SER A 266 -8.46 -22.30 -17.23
CA SER A 266 -9.90 -22.15 -17.05
C SER A 266 -10.59 -22.07 -18.42
N TYR A 267 -11.82 -22.60 -18.49
CA TYR A 267 -12.61 -22.56 -19.72
C TYR A 267 -12.85 -21.11 -20.19
N ASP A 268 -13.18 -20.23 -19.25
CA ASP A 268 -13.50 -18.82 -19.53
C ASP A 268 -12.31 -18.07 -20.14
N HIS A 269 -11.08 -18.40 -19.74
CA HIS A 269 -9.88 -17.77 -20.30
C HIS A 269 -9.59 -18.22 -21.74
N ARG A 270 -9.95 -19.44 -22.15
CA ARG A 270 -9.71 -19.88 -23.54
C ARG A 270 -10.61 -19.14 -24.53
N VAL A 271 -11.87 -18.93 -24.16
CA VAL A 271 -12.81 -18.12 -24.96
C VAL A 271 -12.30 -16.68 -25.06
N TYR A 272 -11.87 -16.10 -23.93
CA TYR A 272 -11.28 -14.77 -23.91
C TYR A 272 -10.05 -14.66 -24.81
N ASP A 273 -9.14 -15.63 -24.74
CA ASP A 273 -7.90 -15.66 -25.55
C ASP A 273 -8.21 -15.70 -27.05
N GLU A 274 -9.19 -16.51 -27.47
CA GLU A 274 -9.65 -16.57 -28.86
C GLU A 274 -10.28 -15.25 -29.32
N GLU A 275 -11.16 -14.66 -28.49
CA GLU A 275 -11.82 -13.38 -28.80
C GLU A 275 -10.85 -12.20 -28.93
N HIS A 276 -9.74 -12.22 -28.18
CA HIS A 276 -8.77 -11.13 -28.14
C HIS A 276 -7.52 -11.41 -28.99
N GLY A 277 -7.49 -12.51 -29.75
CA GLY A 277 -6.38 -12.86 -30.64
C GLY A 277 -5.08 -13.20 -29.91
N ILE A 278 -5.18 -13.71 -28.69
CA ILE A 278 -4.04 -14.15 -27.88
C ILE A 278 -3.50 -15.47 -28.47
N PRO A 279 -2.18 -15.63 -28.67
CA PRO A 279 -1.63 -16.83 -29.27
C PRO A 279 -2.00 -18.11 -28.49
N PRO A 280 -2.31 -19.22 -29.19
CA PRO A 280 -2.66 -20.46 -28.53
C PRO A 280 -1.44 -21.02 -27.79
N ARG A 281 -1.62 -21.28 -26.52
CA ARG A 281 -0.59 -21.84 -25.65
C ARG A 281 -0.39 -23.34 -25.89
N LYS A 282 0.88 -23.79 -25.89
CA LYS A 282 1.22 -25.22 -25.80
C LYS A 282 1.12 -25.75 -24.37
N ALA A 283 0.74 -27.02 -24.22
CA ALA A 283 0.69 -27.67 -22.90
C ALA A 283 2.05 -27.74 -22.19
N GLU A 284 3.15 -27.66 -22.95
CA GLU A 284 4.53 -27.76 -22.49
C GLU A 284 5.31 -26.54 -23.00
N CYS A 285 5.04 -25.37 -22.43
CA CYS A 285 5.77 -24.13 -22.73
C CYS A 285 6.91 -23.87 -21.72
N PHE A 286 7.49 -24.94 -21.16
CA PHE A 286 8.55 -24.87 -20.14
C PHE A 286 9.75 -25.70 -20.55
N VAL A 287 10.94 -25.25 -20.17
CA VAL A 287 12.20 -25.92 -20.43
C VAL A 287 13.01 -26.04 -19.14
N ASN A 288 13.96 -26.97 -19.13
CA ASN A 288 14.95 -27.04 -18.07
C ASN A 288 15.89 -25.82 -18.17
N PRO A 289 16.27 -25.20 -17.05
CA PRO A 289 17.22 -24.09 -17.06
C PRO A 289 18.58 -24.55 -17.62
N PRO A 290 19.29 -23.68 -18.37
CA PRO A 290 20.60 -24.01 -18.89
C PRO A 290 21.57 -24.32 -17.73
N GLY A 291 22.16 -25.52 -17.75
CA GLY A 291 23.12 -25.97 -16.73
C GLY A 291 22.51 -26.67 -15.52
N SER A 292 21.19 -26.92 -15.49
CA SER A 292 20.56 -27.77 -14.48
C SER A 292 21.10 -29.20 -14.52
N GLU A 293 21.62 -29.71 -13.40
CA GLU A 293 22.01 -31.13 -13.25
C GLU A 293 20.82 -32.09 -13.43
N SER A 294 19.60 -31.56 -13.33
CA SER A 294 18.35 -32.30 -13.57
C SER A 294 17.95 -32.37 -15.06
N SER A 295 18.84 -31.94 -15.96
CA SER A 295 18.64 -31.84 -17.42
C SER A 295 18.39 -33.17 -18.17
N ALA A 296 18.49 -34.32 -17.50
CA ALA A 296 18.27 -35.62 -18.15
C ALA A 296 16.80 -35.88 -18.51
N GLU A 297 15.84 -35.32 -17.79
CA GLU A 297 14.41 -35.50 -18.05
C GLU A 297 13.75 -34.16 -18.42
N PRO A 298 12.90 -34.11 -19.47
CA PRO A 298 12.22 -32.88 -19.87
C PRO A 298 11.28 -32.38 -18.78
N MET A 299 11.16 -31.05 -18.66
CA MET A 299 10.23 -30.41 -17.72
C MET A 299 8.78 -30.79 -18.05
N THR A 300 8.15 -31.60 -17.22
CA THR A 300 6.74 -31.98 -17.38
C THR A 300 5.82 -31.03 -16.63
N ARG A 301 4.54 -30.99 -17.01
CA ARG A 301 3.51 -30.22 -16.28
C ARG A 301 3.42 -30.63 -14.80
N ALA A 302 3.53 -31.92 -14.48
CA ALA A 302 3.46 -32.41 -13.10
C ALA A 302 4.62 -31.86 -12.26
N ARG A 303 5.83 -31.89 -12.83
CA ARG A 303 7.03 -31.34 -12.19
C ARG A 303 6.95 -29.82 -12.02
N PHE A 304 6.46 -29.11 -13.02
CA PHE A 304 6.19 -27.67 -12.92
C PHE A 304 5.26 -27.34 -11.74
N VAL A 305 4.14 -28.06 -11.61
CA VAL A 305 3.18 -27.86 -10.51
C VAL A 305 3.85 -28.12 -9.16
N GLU A 306 4.68 -29.16 -9.05
CA GLU A 306 5.44 -29.47 -7.84
C GLU A 306 6.45 -28.35 -7.47
N CYS A 307 7.18 -27.82 -8.46
CA CYS A 307 8.15 -26.74 -8.25
C CYS A 307 7.45 -25.43 -7.83
N TYR A 308 6.31 -25.14 -8.45
CA TYR A 308 5.50 -23.95 -8.17
C TYR A 308 4.82 -24.03 -6.80
N ALA A 309 4.29 -25.19 -6.41
CA ALA A 309 3.61 -25.40 -5.13
C ALA A 309 4.56 -25.48 -3.92
N ALA A 310 5.87 -25.56 -4.14
CA ALA A 310 6.86 -25.54 -3.06
C ALA A 310 6.79 -24.22 -2.27
N THR A 311 7.16 -24.26 -0.98
CA THR A 311 7.22 -23.07 -0.13
C THR A 311 8.65 -22.84 0.39
N PRO A 312 9.40 -21.89 -0.18
CA PRO A 312 9.04 -21.03 -1.30
C PRO A 312 9.11 -21.76 -2.66
N PRO A 313 8.50 -21.21 -3.73
CA PRO A 313 8.59 -21.79 -5.07
C PRO A 313 10.03 -21.96 -5.54
N ARG A 314 10.30 -23.07 -6.23
CA ARG A 314 11.60 -23.46 -6.81
C ARG A 314 11.72 -22.96 -8.25
N PHE A 315 11.76 -21.64 -8.42
CA PHE A 315 11.84 -21.01 -9.76
C PHE A 315 13.18 -21.25 -10.47
N ASP A 316 14.20 -21.68 -9.74
CA ASP A 316 15.49 -22.10 -10.26
C ASP A 316 15.47 -23.48 -10.94
N GLU A 317 14.35 -24.22 -10.88
CA GLU A 317 14.23 -25.55 -11.51
C GLU A 317 13.59 -25.53 -12.91
N PHE A 318 13.00 -24.43 -13.36
CA PHE A 318 12.33 -24.35 -14.66
C PHE A 318 12.36 -22.94 -15.26
N GLU A 319 12.28 -22.86 -16.59
CA GLU A 319 12.10 -21.62 -17.33
C GLU A 319 10.94 -21.75 -18.32
N PHE A 320 10.38 -20.63 -18.77
CA PHE A 320 9.40 -20.62 -19.85
C PHE A 320 10.12 -20.55 -21.21
N ASP A 321 9.63 -21.32 -22.18
CA ASP A 321 10.19 -21.35 -23.53
C ASP A 321 9.92 -20.02 -24.25
N MET A 322 10.94 -19.18 -24.36
CA MET A 322 10.86 -17.89 -25.06
C MET A 322 10.60 -18.04 -26.56
N GLU A 323 10.70 -19.23 -27.16
CA GLU A 323 10.30 -19.46 -28.55
C GLU A 323 8.79 -19.70 -28.70
N ASP A 324 8.08 -19.95 -27.61
CA ASP A 324 6.62 -20.09 -27.64
C ASP A 324 5.94 -18.71 -27.78
N PRO A 325 5.06 -18.51 -28.80
CA PRO A 325 4.39 -17.23 -29.01
C PRO A 325 3.54 -16.76 -27.83
N TRP A 326 2.93 -17.68 -27.09
CA TRP A 326 2.14 -17.33 -25.90
C TRP A 326 3.04 -16.83 -24.76
N VAL A 327 4.22 -17.45 -24.59
CA VAL A 327 5.20 -17.03 -23.58
C VAL A 327 5.70 -15.61 -23.87
N ARG A 328 6.06 -15.31 -25.13
CA ARG A 328 6.47 -13.96 -25.55
C ARG A 328 5.36 -12.94 -25.26
N TRP A 329 4.13 -13.24 -25.70
CA TRP A 329 2.98 -12.38 -25.45
C TRP A 329 2.76 -12.14 -23.95
N ALA A 330 2.81 -13.19 -23.12
CA ALA A 330 2.58 -13.06 -21.68
C ALA A 330 3.67 -12.25 -20.97
N TYR A 331 4.91 -12.26 -21.49
CA TYR A 331 5.98 -11.39 -21.03
C TYR A 331 5.81 -9.94 -21.49
N ASP A 332 5.43 -9.73 -22.74
CA ASP A 332 5.20 -8.39 -23.30
C ASP A 332 4.03 -7.68 -22.58
N GLU A 333 3.02 -8.45 -22.17
CA GLU A 333 1.88 -7.98 -21.37
C GLU A 333 2.19 -7.83 -19.87
N MET A 334 3.38 -8.21 -19.41
CA MET A 334 3.71 -8.13 -17.98
C MET A 334 3.80 -6.67 -17.54
N PRO A 335 3.07 -6.26 -16.48
CA PRO A 335 3.23 -4.93 -15.92
C PRO A 335 4.67 -4.68 -15.46
N THR A 336 5.15 -3.46 -15.65
CA THR A 336 6.44 -3.07 -15.08
C THR A 336 6.26 -2.78 -13.58
N PHE A 337 6.91 -3.58 -12.75
CA PHE A 337 6.90 -3.39 -11.30
C PHE A 337 8.11 -2.58 -10.83
N ARG A 338 7.84 -1.47 -10.13
CA ARG A 338 8.89 -0.63 -9.52
C ARG A 338 8.91 -0.84 -8.00
N PRO A 339 9.93 -1.48 -7.43
CA PRO A 339 10.00 -1.73 -5.99
C PRO A 339 10.17 -0.40 -5.25
N VAL A 340 9.29 -0.19 -4.28
CA VAL A 340 9.31 0.99 -3.41
C VAL A 340 9.21 0.59 -1.95
N ILE A 341 9.48 1.54 -1.07
CA ILE A 341 9.28 1.41 0.36
C ILE A 341 8.24 2.43 0.76
N MET A 342 7.24 1.98 1.51
CA MET A 342 6.23 2.87 2.05
C MET A 342 6.55 3.14 3.52
N PHE A 343 6.95 4.37 3.83
CA PHE A 343 7.18 4.80 5.20
C PHE A 343 5.89 5.42 5.76
N ARG A 344 5.44 4.94 6.91
CA ARG A 344 4.29 5.47 7.64
C ARG A 344 4.74 6.17 8.89
N LEU A 345 4.47 7.46 8.98
CA LEU A 345 4.83 8.30 10.11
C LEU A 345 3.66 8.29 11.10
N CYS A 346 3.87 7.65 12.25
CA CYS A 346 2.89 7.52 13.31
C CYS A 346 3.23 8.47 14.46
N VAL A 347 2.41 9.52 14.61
CA VAL A 347 2.59 10.53 15.67
C VAL A 347 1.84 10.23 16.98
N ARG A 348 1.14 9.09 17.05
CA ARG A 348 0.31 8.72 18.22
C ARG A 348 1.13 8.26 19.44
N GLY A 349 2.46 8.17 19.33
CA GLY A 349 3.28 7.59 20.39
C GLY A 349 2.91 6.14 20.68
N CYS A 350 2.49 5.40 19.65
CA CYS A 350 2.01 4.01 19.76
C CYS A 350 2.97 3.08 20.53
N ALA A 351 4.28 3.33 20.49
CA ALA A 351 5.29 2.63 21.30
C ALA A 351 5.01 2.68 22.83
N SER A 352 4.47 3.79 23.35
CA SER A 352 4.10 3.89 24.78
C SER A 352 2.76 3.21 25.08
N LEU A 353 1.86 3.18 24.10
CA LEU A 353 0.54 2.56 24.21
C LEU A 353 0.60 1.03 24.23
N CYS A 354 1.66 0.42 23.65
CA CYS A 354 1.99 -1.01 23.76
C CYS A 354 2.24 -1.50 25.19
N SER A 355 2.60 -0.59 26.10
CA SER A 355 3.01 -0.94 27.46
C SER A 355 1.83 -1.11 28.44
N THR A 356 0.62 -0.76 28.02
CA THR A 356 -0.57 -0.82 28.89
C THR A 356 -1.28 -2.17 28.77
N ASN A 357 -1.48 -2.86 29.90
CA ASN A 357 -2.20 -4.15 29.96
C ASN A 357 -3.60 -4.06 29.34
N THR A 358 -4.27 -2.91 29.49
CA THR A 358 -5.62 -2.66 28.96
C THR A 358 -5.69 -2.73 27.43
N ARG A 359 -4.64 -2.30 26.70
CA ARG A 359 -4.59 -2.45 25.24
C ARG A 359 -4.14 -3.84 24.79
N ARG A 360 -3.26 -4.51 25.54
CA ARG A 360 -3.02 -5.95 25.34
C ARG A 360 -4.32 -6.74 25.46
N GLU A 361 -5.19 -6.39 26.40
CA GLU A 361 -6.49 -7.04 26.57
C GLU A 361 -7.50 -6.66 25.47
N MET A 362 -7.57 -5.38 25.06
CA MET A 362 -8.36 -4.93 23.89
C MET A 362 -8.06 -5.70 22.61
N TYR A 363 -6.78 -5.90 22.30
CA TYR A 363 -6.34 -6.42 21.00
C TYR A 363 -5.83 -7.86 21.05
N SER A 364 -5.78 -8.53 22.21
CA SER A 364 -5.48 -9.97 22.30
C SER A 364 -6.70 -10.87 22.08
N GLY A 365 -7.83 -10.29 21.67
CA GLY A 365 -9.11 -11.01 21.63
C GLY A 365 -9.64 -11.37 23.03
N ARG A 366 -9.06 -10.81 24.09
CA ARG A 366 -9.50 -10.97 25.49
C ARG A 366 -10.42 -9.84 25.95
N TYR A 367 -11.13 -9.20 25.02
CA TYR A 367 -12.29 -8.42 25.45
C TYR A 367 -13.27 -9.37 26.10
N LEU A 368 -13.51 -9.15 27.39
CA LEU A 368 -14.55 -9.80 28.17
C LEU A 368 -15.84 -9.71 27.35
N HIS A 369 -16.43 -10.87 27.11
CA HIS A 369 -17.70 -11.11 26.41
C HIS A 369 -18.90 -10.24 26.88
N ASP A 370 -18.71 -9.38 27.86
CA ASP A 370 -19.77 -8.78 28.67
C ASP A 370 -20.18 -7.36 28.23
N TYR A 371 -19.56 -6.75 27.21
CA TYR A 371 -19.81 -5.33 26.86
C TYR A 371 -20.29 -5.03 25.43
N ALA A 372 -20.34 -6.01 24.52
CA ALA A 372 -20.87 -5.79 23.17
C ALA A 372 -21.33 -7.12 22.56
N ASP A 373 -22.62 -7.23 22.30
CA ASP A 373 -23.25 -8.42 21.73
C ASP A 373 -22.99 -8.52 20.21
N THR A 374 -22.56 -7.42 19.57
CA THR A 374 -22.32 -7.39 18.12
C THR A 374 -21.00 -6.71 17.72
N LEU A 375 -20.43 -7.14 16.59
CA LEU A 375 -19.26 -6.52 15.93
C LEU A 375 -19.44 -5.01 15.68
N MET A 376 -20.68 -4.58 15.41
CA MET A 376 -21.02 -3.18 15.18
C MET A 376 -20.90 -2.32 16.44
N GLU A 377 -21.22 -2.87 17.61
CA GLU A 377 -21.06 -2.19 18.90
C GLU A 377 -19.58 -2.05 19.26
N GLN A 378 -18.77 -3.08 19.02
CA GLN A 378 -17.32 -3.01 19.21
C GLN A 378 -16.68 -1.91 18.34
N TYR A 379 -17.06 -1.85 17.06
CA TYR A 379 -16.63 -0.78 16.14
C TYR A 379 -17.09 0.61 16.60
N GLN A 380 -18.33 0.76 17.09
CA GLN A 380 -18.84 2.03 17.61
C GLN A 380 -18.06 2.50 18.85
N VAL A 381 -17.69 1.59 19.75
CA VAL A 381 -16.87 1.89 20.93
C VAL A 381 -15.47 2.34 20.52
N ILE A 382 -14.81 1.62 19.60
CA ILE A 382 -13.50 2.02 19.04
C ILE A 382 -13.62 3.41 18.41
N ARG A 383 -14.62 3.62 17.55
CA ARG A 383 -14.88 4.90 16.87
C ARG A 383 -15.15 6.04 17.85
N LEU A 384 -15.82 5.81 18.97
CA LEU A 384 -16.07 6.84 19.99
C LEU A 384 -14.77 7.25 20.70
N HIS A 385 -13.91 6.29 21.05
CA HIS A 385 -12.59 6.58 21.60
C HIS A 385 -11.67 7.27 20.59
N GLU A 386 -11.62 6.77 19.36
CA GLU A 386 -10.89 7.40 18.27
C GLU A 386 -11.42 8.80 17.99
N ARG A 387 -12.73 9.07 18.12
CA ARG A 387 -13.31 10.41 17.92
C ARG A 387 -12.85 11.40 19.01
N GLU A 388 -12.74 10.99 20.27
CA GLU A 388 -12.20 11.86 21.33
C GLU A 388 -10.69 12.08 21.18
N GLU A 389 -9.93 11.03 20.83
CA GLU A 389 -8.52 11.17 20.46
C GLU A 389 -8.36 12.05 19.22
N GLU A 390 -9.20 11.92 18.20
CA GLU A 390 -9.24 12.77 17.00
C GLU A 390 -9.62 14.20 17.32
N LYS A 391 -10.50 14.45 18.28
CA LYS A 391 -10.79 15.83 18.74
C LYS A 391 -9.59 16.41 19.48
N ALA A 392 -8.92 15.63 20.33
CA ALA A 392 -7.69 16.04 21.01
C ALA A 392 -6.52 16.23 20.04
N MET A 393 -6.39 15.38 19.03
CA MET A 393 -5.41 15.45 17.95
C MET A 393 -5.77 16.53 16.95
N ALA A 394 -7.04 16.80 16.67
CA ALA A 394 -7.46 17.95 15.89
C ALA A 394 -7.25 19.24 16.69
N ALA A 395 -7.31 19.22 18.03
CA ALA A 395 -6.93 20.35 18.87
C ALA A 395 -5.41 20.54 18.93
N GLY A 396 -4.63 19.46 18.99
CA GLY A 396 -3.17 19.44 18.89
C GLY A 396 -2.69 19.88 17.51
N SER A 397 -3.21 19.25 16.46
CA SER A 397 -3.05 19.64 15.06
C SER A 397 -3.54 21.06 14.84
N ARG A 398 -4.66 21.52 15.40
CA ARG A 398 -5.03 22.95 15.34
C ARG A 398 -4.04 23.85 16.08
N LYS A 399 -3.40 23.41 17.17
CA LYS A 399 -2.30 24.17 17.83
C LYS A 399 -1.04 24.20 16.97
N ILE A 400 -0.77 23.13 16.25
CA ILE A 400 0.34 22.94 15.33
C ILE A 400 0.14 23.74 14.04
N LEU A 401 -1.04 23.65 13.44
CA LEU A 401 -1.52 24.38 12.27
C LEU A 401 -1.87 25.85 12.56
N LYS A 402 -1.88 26.25 13.84
CA LYS A 402 -1.87 27.66 14.28
C LYS A 402 -0.46 28.18 14.55
N ARG A 403 0.54 27.28 14.60
CA ARG A 403 1.96 27.61 14.73
C ARG A 403 2.65 27.65 13.36
N LEU A 404 2.17 26.85 12.40
CA LEU A 404 2.23 27.13 10.97
C LEU A 404 1.26 28.27 10.64
#